data_AF-A0A2W1L3Z9-F1
#
_entry.id   AF-A0A2W1L3Z9-F1
#
_cell.length_a   1.000
_cell.length_b   1.000
_cell.length_c   1.000
_cell.angle_alpha   90.00
_cell.angle_beta   90.00
_cell.angle_gamma   90.00
#
_symmetry.space_group_name_H-M   'P 1'
#
loop_
_entity.id
_entity.type
_entity.pdbx_description
1 polymer ?
#
loop_
_entity_poly.entity_id
_entity_poly.type
_entity_poly.pdbx_seq_one_letter_code
_entity_poly.pdbx_strand_id
1 'polypeptide(L)'
;MKKVAGFILSACLLLFGTPVSAVPVESVSEVIEVGTAIQVSTQYLEEIIVPHFETSWKDAIVGNPTLFYDHDDNPAVYELQIRKGNKLLGYIIAGANTNLNPVVKVGVGLPPTKELTAIGQELETKHNKKVKKATYLYGGPYALGVAIETMDGVHEKYDLLSKQKVSDFPRLSINPGNKMKTREEWVKAKSKLNTKTKQEPIFTTMVYNTDTISGMRSYDQAKSNNNSTGCGPAAGANVLNYYDERGYDKLQSNTDRTDGVALMNHLFSDMGTSAIGTSAEGWANGIKKHANSENGYRFSTTVNYYDSSIDSYFWSQIKSFINNDRPFGVFYPLGGSPYSWHIVTVVGFYEDIDSSYRTITVNTWGRTEYVNWWGGQPRQIMWVTANS
;
A
#
# COMPACT_ATOMS: atom_id res chain seq x y z
N MET A 1 8.11 63.07 -66.71
CA MET A 1 6.98 63.24 -65.75
C MET A 1 6.24 61.91 -65.61
N LYS A 2 5.85 61.61 -64.38
CA LYS A 2 5.08 60.44 -63.85
C LYS A 2 5.91 59.36 -63.15
N LYS A 3 5.61 59.30 -61.85
CA LYS A 3 6.11 58.48 -60.75
C LYS A 3 5.42 57.11 -60.76
N VAL A 4 6.11 56.05 -60.33
CA VAL A 4 5.52 54.84 -59.71
C VAL A 4 6.58 54.32 -58.71
N ALA A 5 6.51 54.75 -57.45
CA ALA A 5 5.94 54.04 -56.31
C ALA A 5 6.82 52.87 -55.83
N GLY A 6 7.75 53.18 -54.92
CA GLY A 6 8.51 52.19 -54.15
C GLY A 6 7.70 51.76 -52.92
N PHE A 7 7.41 50.47 -52.83
CA PHE A 7 6.86 49.81 -51.64
C PHE A 7 8.03 49.45 -50.71
N ILE A 8 8.16 50.12 -49.57
CA ILE A 8 9.04 49.68 -48.48
C ILE A 8 8.19 48.76 -47.59
N LEU A 9 8.42 47.46 -47.70
CA LEU A 9 7.84 46.45 -46.82
C LEU A 9 8.59 46.50 -45.48
N SER A 10 8.04 47.21 -44.49
CA SER A 10 8.53 47.17 -43.11
C SER A 10 8.05 45.88 -42.47
N ALA A 11 8.92 44.87 -42.45
CA ALA A 11 8.70 43.64 -41.71
C ALA A 11 8.92 43.90 -40.21
N CYS A 12 7.82 44.04 -39.46
CA CYS A 12 7.84 43.97 -38.01
C CYS A 12 8.27 42.56 -37.58
N LEU A 13 9.51 42.41 -37.13
CA LEU A 13 9.94 41.26 -36.34
C LEU A 13 9.16 41.26 -35.02
N LEU A 14 8.04 40.54 -34.97
CA LEU A 14 7.41 40.12 -33.74
C LEU A 14 8.31 39.05 -33.11
N LEU A 15 9.16 39.48 -32.18
CA LEU A 15 9.86 38.59 -31.26
C LEU A 15 8.82 37.91 -30.37
N PHE A 16 8.39 36.72 -30.78
CA PHE A 16 7.65 35.80 -29.92
C PHE A 16 8.60 35.30 -28.82
N GLY A 17 8.73 36.09 -27.75
CA GLY A 17 9.31 35.61 -26.50
C GLY A 17 8.43 34.50 -25.97
N THR A 18 8.92 33.26 -26.00
CA THR A 18 8.26 32.17 -25.31
C THR A 18 8.26 32.49 -23.82
N PRO A 19 7.11 32.44 -23.11
CA PRO A 19 7.11 32.59 -21.68
C PRO A 19 7.93 31.45 -21.09
N VAL A 20 9.09 31.77 -20.52
CA VAL A 20 9.83 30.87 -19.64
C VAL A 20 8.91 30.65 -18.44
N SER A 21 8.18 29.54 -18.46
CA SER A 21 7.42 29.11 -17.30
C SER A 21 8.43 28.88 -16.19
N ALA A 22 8.37 29.72 -15.15
CA ALA A 22 9.19 29.53 -13.97
C ALA A 22 8.91 28.12 -13.43
N VAL A 23 9.95 27.28 -13.39
CA VAL A 23 9.84 25.97 -12.75
C VAL A 23 9.46 26.24 -11.29
N PRO A 24 8.32 25.72 -10.78
CA PRO A 24 7.95 25.91 -9.39
C PRO A 24 9.10 25.44 -8.50
N VAL A 25 9.58 26.32 -7.62
CA VAL A 25 10.58 25.95 -6.63
C VAL A 25 9.97 24.85 -5.76
N GLU A 26 10.58 23.66 -5.78
CA GLU A 26 10.13 22.54 -4.95
C GLU A 26 10.24 22.97 -3.48
N SER A 27 9.10 23.10 -2.79
CA SER A 27 9.13 23.48 -1.38
C SER A 27 9.88 22.42 -0.58
N VAL A 28 10.76 22.87 0.33
CA VAL A 28 11.61 21.99 1.14
C VAL A 28 10.72 21.08 2.00
N SER A 29 11.06 19.79 2.04
CA SER A 29 10.38 18.83 2.91
C SER A 29 10.68 19.15 4.38
N GLU A 30 9.64 19.28 5.19
CA GLU A 30 9.76 19.46 6.63
C GLU A 30 9.81 18.09 7.33
N VAL A 31 10.70 17.91 8.29
CA VAL A 31 10.72 16.72 9.18
C VAL A 31 9.62 16.87 10.21
N ILE A 32 8.85 15.81 10.43
CA ILE A 32 7.77 15.79 11.40
C ILE A 32 8.30 15.34 12.76
N GLU A 33 8.00 16.09 13.81
CA GLU A 33 8.35 15.70 15.17
C GLU A 33 7.59 14.45 15.63
N VAL A 34 8.25 13.59 16.41
CA VAL A 34 7.67 12.36 16.99
C VAL A 34 6.35 12.64 17.71
N GLY A 35 6.28 13.69 18.53
CA GLY A 35 5.05 14.05 19.26
C GLY A 35 3.88 14.35 18.31
N THR A 36 4.15 15.07 17.22
CA THR A 36 3.14 15.36 16.18
C THR A 36 2.68 14.07 15.50
N ALA A 37 3.61 13.18 15.13
CA ALA A 37 3.27 11.91 14.50
C ALA A 37 2.41 11.01 15.43
N ILE A 38 2.70 10.96 16.72
CA ILE A 38 1.89 10.23 17.72
C ILE A 38 0.49 10.84 17.81
N GLN A 39 0.36 12.17 17.89
CA GLN A 39 -0.93 12.84 18.01
C GLN A 39 -1.80 12.63 16.77
N VAL A 40 -1.24 12.78 15.57
CA VAL A 40 -1.96 12.52 14.31
C VAL A 40 -2.36 11.04 14.22
N SER A 41 -1.46 10.12 14.59
CA SER A 41 -1.77 8.68 14.56
C SER A 41 -2.86 8.30 15.57
N THR A 42 -2.88 8.94 16.74
CA THR A 42 -3.91 8.74 17.77
C THR A 42 -5.25 9.26 17.28
N GLN A 43 -5.28 10.45 16.69
CA GLN A 43 -6.48 10.99 16.08
C GLN A 43 -7.02 10.06 14.98
N TYR A 44 -6.15 9.58 14.09
CA TYR A 44 -6.53 8.67 13.03
C TYR A 44 -7.08 7.34 13.56
N LEU A 45 -6.47 6.80 14.62
CA LEU A 45 -6.93 5.61 15.31
C LEU A 45 -8.36 5.81 15.87
N GLU A 46 -8.60 6.92 16.56
CA GLU A 46 -9.87 7.24 17.21
C GLU A 46 -11.00 7.56 16.22
N GLU A 47 -10.70 8.32 15.16
CA GLU A 47 -11.70 8.85 14.24
C GLU A 47 -12.00 7.91 13.07
N ILE A 48 -11.02 7.10 12.65
CA ILE A 48 -11.13 6.30 11.43
C ILE A 48 -11.03 4.80 11.72
N ILE A 49 -9.94 4.36 12.36
CA ILE A 49 -9.69 2.92 12.54
C ILE A 49 -10.70 2.28 13.49
N VAL A 50 -10.85 2.81 14.71
CA VAL A 50 -11.76 2.22 15.70
C VAL A 50 -13.22 2.24 15.22
N PRO A 51 -13.77 3.34 14.67
CA PRO A 51 -15.19 3.35 14.31
C PRO A 51 -15.54 2.51 13.09
N HIS A 52 -14.62 2.35 12.13
CA HIS A 52 -14.95 1.81 10.80
C HIS A 52 -14.30 0.48 10.46
N PHE A 53 -13.19 0.14 11.12
CA PHE A 53 -12.38 -1.00 10.71
C PHE A 53 -12.15 -1.99 11.86
N GLU A 54 -11.68 -1.49 13.00
CA GLU A 54 -11.22 -2.29 14.13
C GLU A 54 -11.90 -1.83 15.42
N THR A 55 -13.22 -2.00 15.50
CA THR A 55 -14.02 -1.61 16.68
C THR A 55 -13.55 -2.24 17.98
N SER A 56 -12.91 -3.42 17.89
CA SER A 56 -12.29 -4.11 19.03
C SER A 56 -11.08 -3.34 19.62
N TRP A 57 -10.51 -2.40 18.88
CA TRP A 57 -9.38 -1.55 19.30
C TRP A 57 -9.83 -0.32 20.10
N LYS A 58 -11.10 -0.21 20.48
CA LYS A 58 -11.56 0.82 21.42
C LYS A 58 -10.66 0.88 22.66
N ASP A 59 -10.29 2.08 23.09
CA ASP A 59 -9.37 2.35 24.21
C ASP A 59 -7.91 1.89 23.99
N ALA A 60 -7.54 1.55 22.75
CA ALA A 60 -6.14 1.29 22.42
C ALA A 60 -5.33 2.61 22.36
N ILE A 61 -4.05 2.50 22.65
CA ILE A 61 -3.10 3.61 22.67
C ILE A 61 -2.04 3.43 21.58
N VAL A 62 -1.56 4.56 21.06
CA VAL A 62 -0.41 4.62 20.16
C VAL A 62 0.87 4.70 20.99
N GLY A 63 1.79 3.78 20.77
CA GLY A 63 3.05 3.66 21.49
C GLY A 63 4.19 4.48 20.87
N ASN A 64 5.39 4.31 21.44
CA ASN A 64 6.59 4.98 20.95
C ASN A 64 6.95 4.53 19.53
N PRO A 65 7.40 5.46 18.66
CA PRO A 65 7.72 5.13 17.28
C PRO A 65 9.09 4.47 17.15
N THR A 66 9.23 3.64 16.13
CA THR A 66 10.52 3.24 15.56
C THR A 66 10.72 3.98 14.23
N LEU A 67 11.85 4.66 14.06
CA LEU A 67 12.13 5.44 12.85
C LEU A 67 12.75 4.58 11.76
N PHE A 68 12.25 4.75 10.54
CA PHE A 68 12.78 4.20 9.30
C PHE A 68 13.36 5.31 8.44
N TYR A 69 14.38 4.98 7.66
CA TYR A 69 15.10 5.89 6.79
C TYR A 69 14.89 5.52 5.32
N ASP A 70 14.92 6.51 4.43
CA ASP A 70 15.02 6.23 3.00
C ASP A 70 16.45 5.83 2.60
N HIS A 71 16.69 5.65 1.30
CA HIS A 71 17.99 5.25 0.77
C HIS A 71 19.07 6.34 0.97
N ASP A 72 18.68 7.58 1.21
CA ASP A 72 19.59 8.73 1.36
C ASP A 72 19.74 9.14 2.84
N ASP A 73 19.45 8.20 3.76
CA ASP A 73 19.51 8.36 5.22
C ASP A 73 18.60 9.47 5.79
N ASN A 74 17.57 9.89 5.04
CA ASN A 74 16.59 10.85 5.55
C ASN A 74 15.48 10.13 6.34
N PRO A 75 14.96 10.72 7.43
CA PRO A 75 13.78 10.21 8.11
C PRO A 75 12.61 10.05 7.15
N ALA A 76 12.13 8.81 6.97
CA ALA A 76 11.07 8.49 6.03
C ALA A 76 9.74 8.28 6.74
N VAL A 77 9.65 7.28 7.62
CA VAL A 77 8.42 6.95 8.35
C VAL A 77 8.68 6.56 9.79
N TYR A 78 7.69 6.77 10.64
CA TYR A 78 7.58 6.21 11.97
C TYR A 78 6.68 4.98 11.96
N GLU A 79 7.13 3.87 12.55
CA GLU A 79 6.26 2.74 12.89
C GLU A 79 5.83 2.86 14.36
N LEU A 80 4.53 3.04 14.60
CA LEU A 80 3.95 3.20 15.93
C LEU A 80 3.08 2.00 16.28
N GLN A 81 3.36 1.36 17.41
CA GLN A 81 2.59 0.20 17.87
C GLN A 81 1.23 0.62 18.44
N ILE A 82 0.17 -0.12 18.13
CA ILE A 82 -1.15 0.04 18.74
C ILE A 82 -1.33 -1.04 19.80
N ARG A 83 -1.60 -0.64 21.04
CA ARG A 83 -1.70 -1.56 22.18
C ARG A 83 -2.95 -1.30 23.01
N LYS A 84 -3.54 -2.35 23.57
CA LYS A 84 -4.58 -2.26 24.60
C LYS A 84 -4.07 -3.01 25.83
N GLY A 85 -3.65 -2.25 26.85
CA GLY A 85 -2.83 -2.79 27.94
C GLY A 85 -1.56 -3.44 27.41
N ASN A 86 -1.29 -4.68 27.82
CA ASN A 86 -0.10 -5.42 27.35
C ASN A 86 -0.27 -6.05 25.97
N LYS A 87 -1.50 -6.14 25.45
CA LYS A 87 -1.80 -6.78 24.17
C LYS A 87 -1.45 -5.85 23.02
N LEU A 88 -0.59 -6.32 22.13
CA LEU A 88 -0.31 -5.70 20.84
C LEU A 88 -1.47 -6.03 19.90
N LEU A 89 -2.07 -4.99 19.30
CA LEU A 89 -3.22 -5.13 18.40
C LEU A 89 -2.83 -4.93 16.94
N GLY A 90 -1.91 -4.00 16.70
CA GLY A 90 -1.49 -3.62 15.35
C GLY A 90 -0.42 -2.54 15.37
N TYR A 91 -0.28 -1.84 14.26
CA TYR A 91 0.66 -0.75 14.10
C TYR A 91 0.21 0.27 13.04
N ILE A 92 0.74 1.49 13.13
CA ILE A 92 0.56 2.57 12.16
C ILE A 92 1.94 2.93 11.61
N ILE A 93 2.04 3.04 10.29
CA ILE A 93 3.16 3.70 9.61
C ILE A 93 2.73 5.14 9.32
N ALA A 94 3.40 6.10 9.94
CA ALA A 94 3.17 7.53 9.76
C ALA A 94 4.35 8.19 9.06
N GLY A 95 4.12 9.20 8.22
CA GLY A 95 5.20 9.97 7.60
C GLY A 95 6.10 10.63 8.66
N ALA A 96 7.41 10.53 8.50
CA ALA A 96 8.39 11.29 9.29
C ALA A 96 8.79 12.62 8.62
N ASN A 97 8.21 12.90 7.44
CA ASN A 97 8.38 14.14 6.72
C ASN A 97 7.13 14.48 5.91
N THR A 98 7.02 15.72 5.45
CA THR A 98 5.84 16.20 4.73
C THR A 98 5.68 15.67 3.31
N ASN A 99 6.68 14.99 2.75
CA ASN A 99 6.54 14.37 1.41
C ASN A 99 5.78 13.05 1.46
N LEU A 100 5.62 12.45 2.64
CA LEU A 100 4.85 11.23 2.89
C LEU A 100 3.56 11.56 3.65
N ASN A 101 2.53 10.73 3.50
CA ASN A 101 1.24 10.99 4.13
C ASN A 101 1.29 10.92 5.66
N PRO A 102 0.42 11.67 6.35
CA PRO A 102 0.38 11.66 7.81
C PRO A 102 0.17 10.27 8.40
N VAL A 103 -0.72 9.49 7.80
CA VAL A 103 -0.84 8.05 7.99
C VAL A 103 -0.71 7.37 6.64
N VAL A 104 0.36 6.62 6.48
CA VAL A 104 0.71 5.90 5.26
C VAL A 104 -0.03 4.57 5.20
N LYS A 105 -0.02 3.83 6.30
CA LYS A 105 -0.59 2.48 6.40
C LYS A 105 -0.93 2.12 7.85
N VAL A 106 -1.96 1.30 8.03
CA VAL A 106 -2.26 0.64 9.31
C VAL A 106 -2.27 -0.86 9.09
N GLY A 107 -1.64 -1.63 9.98
CA GLY A 107 -1.61 -3.09 9.90
C GLY A 107 -2.09 -3.75 11.18
N VAL A 108 -2.82 -4.86 11.03
CA VAL A 108 -3.27 -5.69 12.15
C VAL A 108 -2.18 -6.68 12.56
N GLY A 109 -1.97 -6.85 13.87
CA GLY A 109 -1.05 -7.84 14.44
C GLY A 109 0.38 -7.33 14.67
N LEU A 110 1.36 -8.16 14.35
CA LEU A 110 2.77 -7.90 14.63
C LEU A 110 3.34 -6.80 13.71
N PRO A 111 4.00 -5.76 14.25
CA PRO A 111 4.68 -4.77 13.45
C PRO A 111 5.94 -5.37 12.78
N PRO A 112 6.26 -4.94 11.55
CA PRO A 112 7.44 -5.36 10.80
C PRO A 112 8.75 -5.31 11.58
N THR A 113 8.97 -4.31 12.44
CA THR A 113 10.23 -4.23 13.24
C THR A 113 10.44 -5.41 14.18
N LYS A 114 9.39 -6.13 14.58
CA LYS A 114 9.50 -7.31 15.45
C LYS A 114 10.14 -8.50 14.75
N GLU A 115 10.17 -8.50 13.42
CA GLU A 115 10.83 -9.54 12.63
C GLU A 115 12.37 -9.47 12.75
N LEU A 116 12.94 -8.35 13.20
CA LEU A 116 14.37 -8.24 13.48
C LEU A 116 14.84 -9.28 14.51
N THR A 117 14.01 -9.64 15.50
CA THR A 117 14.36 -10.68 16.47
C THR A 117 14.51 -12.04 15.80
N ALA A 118 13.60 -12.41 14.89
CA ALA A 118 13.67 -13.66 14.16
C ALA A 118 14.87 -13.69 13.20
N ILE A 119 15.10 -12.60 12.47
CA ILE A 119 16.26 -12.46 11.58
C ILE A 119 17.57 -12.56 12.38
N GLY A 120 17.67 -11.89 13.53
CA GLY A 120 18.84 -11.95 14.40
C GLY A 120 19.10 -13.36 14.95
N GLN A 121 18.05 -14.08 15.35
CA GLN A 121 18.17 -15.48 15.78
C GLN A 121 18.64 -16.39 14.64
N GLU A 122 18.13 -16.20 13.43
CA GLU A 122 18.57 -16.95 12.26
C GLU A 122 20.05 -16.69 11.94
N LEU A 123 20.49 -15.43 11.96
CA LEU A 123 21.89 -15.04 11.78
C LEU A 123 22.81 -15.69 12.81
N GLU A 124 22.41 -15.69 14.08
CA GLU A 124 23.22 -16.27 15.15
C GLU A 124 23.29 -17.79 15.04
N THR A 125 22.17 -18.45 14.79
CA THR A 125 22.08 -19.92 14.81
C THR A 125 22.60 -20.59 13.53
N LYS A 126 22.30 -20.04 12.34
CA LYS A 126 22.66 -20.65 11.06
C LYS A 126 23.97 -20.14 10.49
N HIS A 127 24.31 -18.89 10.78
CA HIS A 127 25.47 -18.23 10.18
C HIS A 127 26.56 -17.88 11.18
N ASN A 128 26.34 -18.14 12.48
CA ASN A 128 27.26 -17.78 13.56
C ASN A 128 27.62 -16.28 13.55
N LYS A 129 26.66 -15.42 13.17
CA LYS A 129 26.81 -13.96 13.12
C LYS A 129 25.90 -13.30 14.12
N LYS A 130 26.42 -12.32 14.88
CA LYS A 130 25.61 -11.53 15.82
C LYS A 130 25.39 -10.13 15.26
N VAL A 131 24.17 -9.62 15.43
CA VAL A 131 23.80 -8.25 15.05
C VAL A 131 24.55 -7.27 15.95
N LYS A 132 25.32 -6.37 15.35
CA LYS A 132 26.01 -5.25 16.01
C LYS A 132 25.16 -3.98 15.94
N LYS A 133 24.62 -3.67 14.77
CA LYS A 133 23.80 -2.50 14.50
C LYS A 133 22.71 -2.85 13.49
N ALA A 134 21.55 -2.23 13.64
CA ALA A 134 20.43 -2.34 12.71
C ALA A 134 19.92 -0.93 12.37
N THR A 135 19.72 -0.66 11.08
CA THR A 135 19.10 0.56 10.56
C THR A 135 17.87 0.16 9.76
N TYR A 136 16.68 0.65 10.14
CA TYR A 136 15.45 0.33 9.44
C TYR A 136 15.31 1.15 8.16
N LEU A 137 14.90 0.49 7.08
CA LEU A 137 14.84 1.04 5.72
C LEU A 137 13.41 1.08 5.21
N TYR A 138 13.04 2.18 4.55
CA TYR A 138 11.73 2.39 3.95
C TYR A 138 11.86 2.67 2.45
N GLY A 139 11.36 1.75 1.65
CA GLY A 139 11.26 1.87 0.20
C GLY A 139 9.83 2.09 -0.28
N GLY A 140 8.86 2.07 0.65
CA GLY A 140 7.43 2.12 0.38
C GLY A 140 6.60 1.34 1.41
N PRO A 141 5.26 1.43 1.39
CA PRO A 141 4.40 0.82 2.43
C PRO A 141 4.44 -0.72 2.51
N TYR A 142 4.94 -1.37 1.46
CA TYR A 142 5.20 -2.83 1.41
C TYR A 142 6.69 -3.15 1.23
N ALA A 143 7.56 -2.14 1.22
CA ALA A 143 9.01 -2.29 1.16
C ALA A 143 9.59 -1.77 2.47
N LEU A 144 9.57 -2.65 3.48
CA LEU A 144 10.07 -2.37 4.83
C LEU A 144 11.24 -3.31 5.09
N GLY A 145 12.40 -2.75 5.39
CA GLY A 145 13.63 -3.52 5.49
C GLY A 145 14.49 -3.13 6.68
N VAL A 146 15.62 -3.83 6.80
CA VAL A 146 16.65 -3.52 7.77
C VAL A 146 18.03 -3.76 7.16
N ALA A 147 18.91 -2.76 7.26
CA ALA A 147 20.34 -2.92 7.05
C ALA A 147 20.99 -3.33 8.37
N ILE A 148 21.66 -4.47 8.38
CA ILE A 148 22.31 -5.06 9.54
C ILE A 148 23.82 -4.99 9.33
N GLU A 149 24.53 -4.44 10.31
CA GLU A 149 25.96 -4.63 10.50
C GLU A 149 26.14 -5.72 11.56
N THR A 150 26.96 -6.72 11.24
CA THR A 150 27.28 -7.83 12.14
C THR A 150 28.62 -7.61 12.85
N MET A 151 28.86 -8.34 13.95
CA MET A 151 30.07 -8.15 14.78
C MET A 151 31.39 -8.41 14.05
N ASP A 152 31.37 -9.22 12.98
CA ASP A 152 32.51 -9.49 12.08
C ASP A 152 32.62 -8.48 10.93
N GLY A 153 31.77 -7.44 10.92
CA GLY A 153 31.80 -6.36 9.94
C GLY A 153 31.03 -6.64 8.64
N VAL A 154 30.30 -7.75 8.54
CA VAL A 154 29.47 -8.02 7.36
C VAL A 154 28.22 -7.14 7.36
N HIS A 155 27.91 -6.56 6.20
CA HIS A 155 26.74 -5.73 5.97
C HIS A 155 25.73 -6.50 5.12
N GLU A 156 24.52 -6.67 5.65
CA GLU A 156 23.45 -7.42 4.97
C GLU A 156 22.14 -6.64 5.04
N LYS A 157 21.31 -6.75 4.00
CA LYS A 157 19.98 -6.14 3.96
C LYS A 157 18.93 -7.24 3.97
N TYR A 158 17.85 -7.02 4.71
CA TYR A 158 16.73 -7.94 4.80
C TYR A 158 15.42 -7.20 4.53
N ASP A 159 14.51 -7.84 3.82
CA ASP A 159 13.11 -7.44 3.77
C ASP A 159 12.41 -7.98 5.03
N LEU A 160 11.77 -7.10 5.80
CA LEU A 160 11.17 -7.47 7.10
C LEU A 160 9.90 -8.31 6.93
N LEU A 161 9.20 -8.21 5.80
CA LEU A 161 7.90 -8.84 5.61
C LEU A 161 8.06 -10.30 5.17
N SER A 162 8.96 -10.54 4.22
CA SER A 162 9.35 -11.88 3.76
C SER A 162 10.44 -12.52 4.62
N LYS A 163 11.17 -11.73 5.41
CA LYS A 163 12.35 -12.12 6.22
C LYS A 163 13.54 -12.58 5.37
N GLN A 164 13.51 -12.31 4.07
CA GLN A 164 14.54 -12.76 3.15
C GLN A 164 15.66 -11.73 3.03
N LYS A 165 16.89 -12.23 2.85
CA LYS A 165 18.03 -11.41 2.51
C LYS A 165 17.84 -10.85 1.10
N VAL A 166 18.09 -9.56 0.92
CA VAL A 166 18.02 -8.86 -0.37
C VAL A 166 19.38 -8.27 -0.74
N SER A 167 19.72 -8.33 -2.03
CA SER A 167 20.97 -7.73 -2.55
C SER A 167 20.88 -6.22 -2.63
N ASP A 168 19.71 -5.70 -3.00
CA ASP A 168 19.39 -4.28 -3.01
C ASP A 168 18.01 -4.03 -2.42
N PHE A 169 17.83 -2.86 -1.82
CA PHE A 169 16.58 -2.48 -1.19
C PHE A 169 15.89 -1.37 -2.00
N PRO A 170 14.57 -1.45 -2.24
CA PRO A 170 13.87 -0.51 -3.11
C PRO A 170 14.07 0.95 -2.69
N ARG A 171 14.35 1.82 -3.67
CA ARG A 171 14.40 3.27 -3.45
C ARG A 171 12.99 3.85 -3.40
N LEU A 172 12.74 4.67 -2.39
CA LEU A 172 11.54 5.47 -2.32
C LEU A 172 11.54 6.48 -3.47
N SER A 173 10.52 6.43 -4.31
CA SER A 173 10.24 7.44 -5.32
C SER A 173 8.80 7.91 -5.09
N ILE A 174 8.58 9.22 -5.10
CA ILE A 174 7.26 9.83 -4.91
C ILE A 174 7.06 10.86 -6.01
N ASN A 175 5.97 10.73 -6.77
CA ASN A 175 5.58 11.70 -7.77
C ASN A 175 5.43 13.11 -7.15
N PRO A 176 5.97 14.18 -7.77
CA PRO A 176 5.86 15.55 -7.26
C PRO A 176 4.42 16.00 -6.94
N GLY A 177 3.44 15.60 -7.75
CA GLY A 177 2.03 15.88 -7.49
C GLY A 177 1.51 15.24 -6.21
N ASN A 178 1.97 14.03 -5.90
CA ASN A 178 1.63 13.36 -4.64
C ASN A 178 2.33 14.02 -3.45
N LYS A 179 3.59 14.48 -3.59
CA LYS A 179 4.27 15.26 -2.54
C LYS A 179 3.50 16.54 -2.18
N MET A 180 2.89 17.22 -3.16
CA MET A 180 2.06 18.41 -2.86
C MET A 180 0.81 18.03 -2.06
N LYS A 181 0.11 16.97 -2.47
CA LYS A 181 -1.07 16.47 -1.75
C LYS A 181 -0.74 16.04 -0.32
N THR A 182 0.37 15.31 -0.12
CA THR A 182 0.79 14.86 1.21
C THR A 182 1.14 16.03 2.13
N ARG A 183 1.74 17.11 1.60
CA ARG A 183 1.97 18.36 2.33
C ARG A 183 0.65 19.03 2.76
N GLU A 184 -0.33 19.09 1.87
CA GLU A 184 -1.67 19.62 2.20
C GLU A 184 -2.36 18.78 3.27
N GLU A 185 -2.25 17.45 3.22
CA GLU A 185 -2.75 16.54 4.25
C GLU A 185 -2.08 16.80 5.60
N TRP A 186 -0.78 17.05 5.65
CA TRP A 186 -0.09 17.43 6.89
C TRP A 186 -0.56 18.76 7.46
N VAL A 187 -0.80 19.76 6.61
CA VAL A 187 -1.36 21.05 7.06
C VAL A 187 -2.74 20.84 7.70
N LYS A 188 -3.60 20.02 7.07
CA LYS A 188 -4.91 19.67 7.61
C LYS A 188 -4.81 18.86 8.92
N ALA A 189 -3.92 17.88 8.99
CA ALA A 189 -3.72 17.09 10.19
C ALA A 189 -3.23 17.95 11.37
N LYS A 190 -2.21 18.79 11.14
CA LYS A 190 -1.68 19.71 12.16
C LYS A 190 -2.73 20.74 12.61
N SER A 191 -3.55 21.26 11.70
CA SER A 191 -4.59 22.24 12.07
C SER A 191 -5.67 21.62 12.95
N LYS A 192 -6.07 20.36 12.70
CA LYS A 192 -7.01 19.61 13.55
C LYS A 192 -6.49 19.39 14.97
N LEU A 193 -5.18 19.22 15.17
CA LEU A 193 -4.59 19.09 16.50
C LEU A 193 -4.73 20.39 17.32
N ASN A 194 -4.65 21.54 16.67
CA ASN A 194 -4.75 22.85 17.32
C ASN A 194 -6.20 23.24 17.67
N THR A 195 -7.22 22.65 17.02
CA THR A 195 -8.63 22.97 17.30
C THR A 195 -9.22 22.12 18.43
N LYS A 196 -8.69 20.91 18.67
CA LYS A 196 -9.16 19.98 19.73
C LYS A 196 -8.93 20.52 21.16
N THR A 197 -8.10 21.55 21.34
CA THR A 197 -7.87 22.19 22.66
C THR A 197 -9.00 23.12 23.12
N LYS A 198 -10.07 23.35 22.33
CA LYS A 198 -11.13 24.31 22.71
C LYS A 198 -12.59 23.86 22.54
N GLN A 199 -12.90 22.69 22.01
CA GLN A 199 -14.30 22.24 21.89
C GLN A 199 -14.47 20.74 22.17
N GLU A 200 -15.45 20.43 22.99
CA GLU A 200 -16.08 19.10 23.08
C GLU A 200 -16.42 18.63 21.65
N PRO A 201 -16.14 17.37 21.28
CA PRO A 201 -16.44 16.88 19.94
C PRO A 201 -17.94 16.95 19.71
N ILE A 202 -18.36 17.86 18.83
CA ILE A 202 -19.68 17.80 18.23
C ILE A 202 -19.64 16.56 17.33
N PHE A 203 -20.19 15.46 17.82
CA PHE A 203 -20.45 14.28 17.00
C PHE A 203 -21.56 14.64 16.01
N THR A 204 -21.19 15.30 14.91
CA THR A 204 -21.96 15.14 13.69
C THR A 204 -21.77 13.69 13.27
N THR A 205 -22.86 12.97 13.06
CA THR A 205 -22.82 11.71 12.30
C THR A 205 -22.32 12.07 10.92
N MET A 206 -21.00 12.11 10.73
CA MET A 206 -20.41 12.38 9.43
C MET A 206 -20.86 11.27 8.50
N VAL A 207 -21.42 11.65 7.36
CA VAL A 207 -21.75 10.71 6.29
C VAL A 207 -20.43 10.35 5.62
N TYR A 208 -19.89 9.17 5.94
CA TYR A 208 -18.69 8.60 5.33
C TYR A 208 -19.09 7.52 4.32
N ASN A 209 -18.28 7.35 3.27
CA ASN A 209 -18.46 6.26 2.32
C ASN A 209 -17.45 5.16 2.66
N THR A 210 -17.91 4.06 3.23
CA THR A 210 -17.07 2.90 3.53
C THR A 210 -17.85 1.63 3.29
N ASP A 211 -17.15 0.60 2.82
CA ASP A 211 -17.65 -0.75 2.77
C ASP A 211 -16.47 -1.73 2.85
N THR A 212 -16.71 -2.92 3.37
CA THR A 212 -15.73 -4.00 3.46
C THR A 212 -16.40 -5.36 3.28
N ILE A 213 -15.87 -6.11 2.34
CA ILE A 213 -16.25 -7.48 2.04
C ILE A 213 -15.91 -8.36 3.25
N SER A 214 -16.94 -8.92 3.88
CA SER A 214 -16.79 -9.74 5.08
C SER A 214 -16.51 -11.21 4.78
N GLY A 215 -15.82 -11.88 5.71
CA GLY A 215 -15.58 -13.33 5.64
C GLY A 215 -14.50 -13.78 4.64
N MET A 216 -13.79 -12.87 3.97
CA MET A 216 -12.69 -13.27 3.09
C MET A 216 -11.46 -13.66 3.90
N ARG A 217 -10.87 -14.82 3.59
CA ARG A 217 -9.60 -15.24 4.19
C ARG A 217 -8.44 -14.41 3.68
N SER A 218 -7.41 -14.25 4.52
CA SER A 218 -6.11 -13.74 4.11
C SER A 218 -5.12 -14.89 4.21
N TYR A 219 -4.77 -15.48 3.07
CA TYR A 219 -3.76 -16.53 3.01
C TYR A 219 -2.35 -15.94 3.05
N ASP A 220 -1.44 -16.70 3.66
CA ASP A 220 -0.06 -16.30 3.85
C ASP A 220 0.82 -17.00 2.83
N GLN A 221 1.34 -16.24 1.85
CA GLN A 221 2.23 -16.77 0.83
C GLN A 221 3.46 -17.47 1.43
N ALA A 222 3.88 -17.10 2.65
CA ALA A 222 5.02 -17.69 3.34
C ALA A 222 4.86 -19.20 3.57
N LYS A 223 3.62 -19.70 3.57
CA LYS A 223 3.28 -21.12 3.71
C LYS A 223 3.27 -21.88 2.38
N SER A 224 3.26 -21.18 1.25
CA SER A 224 3.32 -21.82 -0.07
C SER A 224 4.71 -22.38 -0.35
N ASN A 225 4.80 -23.32 -1.30
CA ASN A 225 6.09 -23.88 -1.74
C ASN A 225 6.99 -22.82 -2.40
N ASN A 226 6.40 -21.71 -2.86
CA ASN A 226 7.08 -20.63 -3.57
C ASN A 226 6.95 -19.30 -2.79
N ASN A 227 7.35 -19.32 -1.52
CA ASN A 227 7.13 -18.22 -0.58
C ASN A 227 7.72 -16.86 -0.96
N SER A 228 8.75 -16.80 -1.80
CA SER A 228 9.38 -15.56 -2.26
C SER A 228 8.64 -14.88 -3.42
N THR A 229 7.86 -15.63 -4.20
CA THR A 229 7.19 -15.14 -5.42
C THR A 229 5.68 -15.42 -5.45
N GLY A 230 5.15 -15.94 -4.35
CA GLY A 230 3.76 -16.38 -4.21
C GLY A 230 2.73 -15.27 -3.94
N CYS A 231 3.07 -13.98 -4.05
CA CYS A 231 2.13 -12.89 -3.77
C CYS A 231 0.90 -12.91 -4.71
N GLY A 232 1.12 -13.15 -6.01
CA GLY A 232 0.06 -13.32 -6.99
C GLY A 232 -0.85 -14.51 -6.66
N PRO A 233 -0.31 -15.73 -6.52
CA PRO A 233 -1.09 -16.90 -6.14
C PRO A 233 -1.84 -16.75 -4.81
N ALA A 234 -1.22 -16.16 -3.78
CA ALA A 234 -1.90 -15.87 -2.52
C ALA A 234 -3.08 -14.91 -2.70
N ALA A 235 -2.87 -13.81 -3.43
CA ALA A 235 -3.94 -12.84 -3.70
C ALA A 235 -5.08 -13.44 -4.54
N GLY A 236 -4.78 -14.34 -5.50
CA GLY A 236 -5.80 -15.05 -6.26
C GLY A 236 -6.53 -16.10 -5.44
N ALA A 237 -5.82 -16.80 -4.55
CA ALA A 237 -6.42 -17.77 -3.63
C ALA A 237 -7.41 -17.10 -2.67
N ASN A 238 -7.11 -15.89 -2.19
CA ASN A 238 -8.04 -15.08 -1.40
C ASN A 238 -9.35 -14.80 -2.18
N VAL A 239 -9.25 -14.38 -3.45
CA VAL A 239 -10.41 -14.11 -4.30
C VAL A 239 -11.22 -15.38 -4.57
N LEU A 240 -10.56 -16.49 -4.90
CA LEU A 240 -11.23 -17.75 -5.22
C LEU A 240 -11.88 -18.39 -4.00
N ASN A 241 -11.24 -18.32 -2.82
CA ASN A 241 -11.85 -18.74 -1.57
C ASN A 241 -13.15 -17.98 -1.27
N TYR A 242 -13.16 -16.67 -1.50
CA TYR A 242 -14.35 -15.84 -1.30
C TYR A 242 -15.55 -16.34 -2.11
N TYR A 243 -15.32 -16.64 -3.39
CA TYR A 243 -16.37 -17.16 -4.28
C TYR A 243 -16.74 -18.62 -3.95
N ASP A 244 -15.79 -19.48 -3.57
CA ASP A 244 -16.06 -20.85 -3.10
C ASP A 244 -17.02 -20.86 -1.91
N GLU A 245 -16.82 -19.97 -0.95
CA GLU A 245 -17.68 -19.84 0.23
C GLU A 245 -19.06 -19.22 -0.08
N ARG A 246 -19.32 -18.83 -1.34
CA ARG A 246 -20.55 -18.17 -1.81
C ARG A 246 -21.23 -18.89 -2.96
N GLY A 247 -21.02 -20.20 -3.07
CA GLY A 247 -21.75 -21.07 -4.00
C GLY A 247 -21.04 -21.36 -5.32
N TYR A 248 -19.79 -20.91 -5.48
CA TYR A 248 -18.90 -21.38 -6.54
C TYR A 248 -18.03 -22.53 -6.02
N ASP A 249 -18.69 -23.62 -5.59
CA ASP A 249 -18.04 -24.78 -4.98
C ASP A 249 -16.87 -25.35 -5.80
N LYS A 250 -15.86 -25.89 -5.11
CA LYS A 250 -14.68 -26.57 -5.68
C LYS A 250 -13.64 -25.63 -6.29
N LEU A 251 -13.78 -24.32 -6.15
CA LEU A 251 -12.69 -23.38 -6.43
C LEU A 251 -11.52 -23.53 -5.43
N GLN A 252 -11.70 -24.29 -4.35
CA GLN A 252 -10.63 -24.74 -3.47
C GLN A 252 -10.98 -26.10 -2.85
N SER A 253 -9.98 -26.80 -2.30
CA SER A 253 -10.23 -28.01 -1.52
C SER A 253 -10.64 -27.69 -0.07
N ASN A 254 -11.28 -28.62 0.63
CA ASN A 254 -11.60 -28.44 2.05
C ASN A 254 -10.35 -28.22 2.92
N THR A 255 -9.22 -28.83 2.54
CA THR A 255 -7.94 -28.64 3.22
C THR A 255 -7.39 -27.23 3.04
N ASP A 256 -7.69 -26.57 1.91
CA ASP A 256 -7.26 -25.19 1.65
C ASP A 256 -7.94 -24.17 2.56
N ARG A 257 -9.12 -24.47 3.13
CA ARG A 257 -9.86 -23.50 3.96
C ARG A 257 -9.08 -23.04 5.20
N THR A 258 -8.03 -23.76 5.61
CA THR A 258 -7.20 -23.38 6.75
C THR A 258 -6.08 -22.42 6.37
N ASP A 259 -5.31 -22.72 5.34
CA ASP A 259 -4.10 -21.97 4.99
C ASP A 259 -3.90 -21.69 3.49
N GLY A 260 -4.78 -22.22 2.63
CA GLY A 260 -4.79 -22.00 1.19
C GLY A 260 -3.61 -22.63 0.45
N VAL A 261 -2.80 -23.47 1.08
CA VAL A 261 -1.49 -23.87 0.53
C VAL A 261 -1.61 -24.65 -0.77
N ALA A 262 -2.55 -25.59 -0.88
CA ALA A 262 -2.70 -26.39 -2.08
C ALA A 262 -3.22 -25.51 -3.24
N LEU A 263 -4.21 -24.65 -2.97
CA LEU A 263 -4.72 -23.69 -3.93
C LEU A 263 -3.65 -22.69 -4.40
N MET A 264 -2.87 -22.10 -3.48
CA MET A 264 -1.77 -21.19 -3.82
C MET A 264 -0.72 -21.89 -4.70
N ASN A 265 -0.37 -23.14 -4.39
CA ASN A 265 0.57 -23.91 -5.19
C ASN A 265 0.00 -24.24 -6.59
N HIS A 266 -1.30 -24.50 -6.69
CA HIS A 266 -1.97 -24.72 -7.97
C HIS A 266 -1.99 -23.44 -8.82
N LEU A 267 -2.41 -22.33 -8.22
CA LEU A 267 -2.47 -21.02 -8.88
C LEU A 267 -1.09 -20.51 -9.32
N PHE A 268 -0.02 -20.93 -8.65
CA PHE A 268 1.34 -20.67 -9.12
C PHE A 268 1.52 -21.13 -10.58
N SER A 269 1.03 -22.33 -10.90
CA SER A 269 1.04 -22.87 -12.27
C SER A 269 0.04 -22.16 -13.18
N ASP A 270 -1.21 -21.96 -12.72
CA ASP A 270 -2.25 -21.36 -13.54
C ASP A 270 -1.94 -19.94 -13.99
N MET A 271 -1.29 -19.18 -13.10
CA MET A 271 -0.89 -17.80 -13.37
C MET A 271 0.43 -17.69 -14.14
N GLY A 272 1.12 -18.80 -14.41
CA GLY A 272 2.45 -18.80 -15.02
C GLY A 272 3.48 -18.06 -14.15
N THR A 273 3.35 -18.18 -12.82
CA THR A 273 4.26 -17.52 -11.87
C THR A 273 5.66 -18.08 -12.01
N SER A 274 6.68 -17.21 -11.90
CA SER A 274 8.08 -17.59 -12.08
C SER A 274 8.95 -17.09 -10.92
N ALA A 275 10.26 -17.24 -11.04
CA ALA A 275 11.23 -16.71 -10.08
C ALA A 275 11.19 -15.17 -9.95
N ILE A 276 10.58 -14.47 -10.91
CA ILE A 276 10.35 -13.02 -10.84
C ILE A 276 8.92 -12.67 -10.41
N GLY A 277 8.12 -13.62 -9.93
CA GLY A 277 6.73 -13.38 -9.54
C GLY A 277 5.72 -13.50 -10.68
N THR A 278 4.54 -12.92 -10.45
CA THR A 278 3.36 -13.01 -11.32
C THR A 278 3.09 -11.64 -11.96
N SER A 279 2.83 -11.60 -13.27
CA SER A 279 2.34 -10.38 -13.92
C SER A 279 0.85 -10.18 -13.66
N ALA A 280 0.34 -8.96 -13.83
CA ALA A 280 -1.10 -8.70 -13.67
C ALA A 280 -1.96 -9.51 -14.66
N GLU A 281 -1.48 -9.65 -15.90
CA GLU A 281 -2.12 -10.47 -16.93
C GLU A 281 -2.06 -11.97 -16.59
N GLY A 282 -0.93 -12.44 -16.04
CA GLY A 282 -0.79 -13.82 -15.57
C GLY A 282 -1.75 -14.12 -14.42
N TRP A 283 -1.85 -13.20 -13.45
CA TRP A 283 -2.79 -13.29 -12.34
C TRP A 283 -4.25 -13.39 -12.82
N ALA A 284 -4.67 -12.46 -13.68
CA ALA A 284 -6.01 -12.41 -14.22
C ALA A 284 -6.34 -13.68 -15.04
N ASN A 285 -5.44 -14.10 -15.92
CA ASN A 285 -5.64 -15.31 -16.71
C ASN A 285 -5.62 -16.59 -15.86
N GLY A 286 -4.82 -16.65 -14.80
CA GLY A 286 -4.78 -17.79 -13.90
C GLY A 286 -6.07 -17.98 -13.12
N ILE A 287 -6.67 -16.90 -12.59
CA ILE A 287 -8.01 -16.97 -11.99
C ILE A 287 -9.04 -17.50 -12.97
N LYS A 288 -9.05 -16.93 -14.19
CA LYS A 288 -9.98 -17.35 -15.24
C LYS A 288 -9.77 -18.81 -15.64
N LYS A 289 -8.52 -19.26 -15.77
CA LYS A 289 -8.17 -20.64 -16.09
C LYS A 289 -8.67 -21.59 -15.00
N HIS A 290 -8.33 -21.31 -13.74
CA HIS A 290 -8.72 -22.15 -12.62
C HIS A 290 -10.24 -22.23 -12.46
N ALA A 291 -10.94 -21.10 -12.51
CA ALA A 291 -12.38 -21.08 -12.34
C ALA A 291 -13.13 -21.69 -13.54
N ASN A 292 -12.71 -21.37 -14.77
CA ASN A 292 -13.50 -21.71 -15.96
C ASN A 292 -13.13 -23.07 -16.53
N SER A 293 -11.83 -23.30 -16.73
CA SER A 293 -11.35 -24.49 -17.43
C SER A 293 -11.33 -25.72 -16.52
N GLU A 294 -11.07 -25.53 -15.24
CA GLU A 294 -10.87 -26.63 -14.29
C GLU A 294 -12.12 -26.89 -13.44
N ASN A 295 -12.92 -25.84 -13.19
CA ASN A 295 -14.10 -25.91 -12.31
C ASN A 295 -15.43 -25.59 -13.00
N GLY A 296 -15.42 -25.27 -14.31
CA GLY A 296 -16.63 -25.16 -15.13
C GLY A 296 -17.44 -23.88 -14.93
N TYR A 297 -16.89 -22.87 -14.25
CA TYR A 297 -17.54 -21.57 -14.04
C TYR A 297 -17.30 -20.58 -15.18
N ARG A 298 -17.89 -19.39 -15.07
CA ARG A 298 -17.76 -18.30 -16.05
C ARG A 298 -17.28 -17.02 -15.40
N PHE A 299 -16.01 -17.00 -15.03
CA PHE A 299 -15.33 -15.81 -14.54
C PHE A 299 -14.85 -14.96 -15.72
N SER A 300 -15.02 -13.65 -15.59
CA SER A 300 -14.39 -12.64 -16.42
C SER A 300 -13.35 -11.88 -15.60
N THR A 301 -12.25 -11.52 -16.23
CA THR A 301 -11.17 -10.75 -15.62
C THR A 301 -10.72 -9.65 -16.54
N THR A 302 -10.42 -8.47 -16.00
CA THR A 302 -9.89 -7.34 -16.78
C THR A 302 -8.71 -6.71 -16.06
N VAL A 303 -7.66 -6.39 -16.80
CA VAL A 303 -6.50 -5.64 -16.30
C VAL A 303 -6.57 -4.23 -16.84
N ASN A 304 -6.65 -3.25 -15.94
CA ASN A 304 -6.59 -1.84 -16.28
C ASN A 304 -5.31 -1.21 -15.75
N TYR A 305 -4.73 -0.31 -16.53
CA TYR A 305 -3.55 0.45 -16.14
C TYR A 305 -4.00 1.73 -15.46
N TYR A 306 -3.55 1.93 -14.23
CA TYR A 306 -3.85 3.13 -13.47
C TYR A 306 -3.15 4.34 -14.07
N ASP A 307 -3.89 5.44 -14.18
CA ASP A 307 -3.39 6.75 -14.59
C ASP A 307 -4.05 7.82 -13.71
N SER A 308 -3.23 8.73 -13.17
CA SER A 308 -3.68 9.78 -12.26
C SER A 308 -4.70 10.76 -12.87
N SER A 309 -4.73 10.90 -14.19
CA SER A 309 -5.72 11.72 -14.90
C SER A 309 -7.14 11.14 -14.84
N ILE A 310 -7.26 9.85 -14.54
CA ILE A 310 -8.54 9.12 -14.42
C ILE A 310 -8.72 8.53 -13.01
N ASP A 311 -8.08 9.12 -12.00
CA ASP A 311 -8.20 8.72 -10.58
C ASP A 311 -9.66 8.59 -10.13
N SER A 312 -10.49 9.58 -10.47
CA SER A 312 -11.91 9.58 -10.08
C SER A 312 -12.70 8.41 -10.71
N TYR A 313 -12.33 8.01 -11.92
CA TYR A 313 -12.93 6.84 -12.57
C TYR A 313 -12.55 5.57 -11.82
N PHE A 314 -11.26 5.36 -11.55
CA PHE A 314 -10.80 4.18 -10.82
C PHE A 314 -11.39 4.10 -9.42
N TRP A 315 -11.42 5.21 -8.69
CA TRP A 315 -12.01 5.24 -7.36
C TRP A 315 -13.50 4.87 -7.39
N SER A 316 -14.25 5.37 -8.37
CA SER A 316 -15.64 4.98 -8.58
C SER A 316 -15.80 3.48 -8.85
N GLN A 317 -14.90 2.88 -9.66
CA GLN A 317 -14.89 1.43 -9.90
C GLN A 317 -14.57 0.63 -8.64
N ILE A 318 -13.60 1.06 -7.81
CA ILE A 318 -13.29 0.42 -6.53
C ILE A 318 -14.55 0.36 -5.66
N LYS A 319 -15.22 1.49 -5.47
CA LYS A 319 -16.47 1.56 -4.69
C LYS A 319 -17.54 0.64 -5.25
N SER A 320 -17.73 0.65 -6.57
CA SER A 320 -18.70 -0.20 -7.25
C SER A 320 -18.42 -1.69 -7.02
N PHE A 321 -17.17 -2.14 -7.15
CA PHE A 321 -16.80 -3.55 -6.94
C PHE A 321 -17.01 -3.98 -5.49
N ILE A 322 -16.53 -3.19 -4.53
CA ILE A 322 -16.68 -3.52 -3.11
C ILE A 322 -18.15 -3.52 -2.69
N ASN A 323 -18.93 -2.51 -3.07
CA ASN A 323 -20.37 -2.45 -2.76
C ASN A 323 -21.19 -3.58 -3.42
N ASN A 324 -20.62 -4.27 -4.41
CA ASN A 324 -21.23 -5.44 -5.06
C ASN A 324 -20.58 -6.75 -4.61
N ASP A 325 -19.83 -6.75 -3.50
CA ASP A 325 -19.25 -7.96 -2.93
C ASP A 325 -18.26 -8.65 -3.89
N ARG A 326 -17.48 -7.87 -4.65
CA ARG A 326 -16.52 -8.37 -5.66
C ARG A 326 -15.08 -8.03 -5.26
N PRO A 327 -14.34 -8.95 -4.59
CA PRO A 327 -12.93 -8.71 -4.32
C PRO A 327 -12.13 -8.75 -5.63
N PHE A 328 -11.05 -7.99 -5.67
CA PHE A 328 -10.22 -7.85 -6.86
C PHE A 328 -8.74 -7.70 -6.49
N GLY A 329 -7.84 -7.81 -7.48
CA GLY A 329 -6.41 -7.67 -7.26
C GLY A 329 -5.91 -6.28 -7.62
N VAL A 330 -4.85 -5.81 -6.94
CA VAL A 330 -4.06 -4.66 -7.40
C VAL A 330 -2.58 -5.03 -7.44
N PHE A 331 -1.86 -4.52 -8.44
CA PHE A 331 -0.44 -4.78 -8.63
C PHE A 331 0.40 -3.51 -8.49
N TYR A 332 1.48 -3.67 -7.74
CA TYR A 332 2.49 -2.70 -7.44
C TYR A 332 3.82 -3.16 -8.07
N PRO A 333 4.37 -2.50 -9.10
CA PRO A 333 5.54 -2.99 -9.84
C PRO A 333 6.89 -2.60 -9.20
N LEU A 334 8.00 -3.17 -9.68
CA LEU A 334 9.37 -2.86 -9.31
C LEU A 334 9.64 -1.41 -9.70
N GLY A 335 10.09 -0.59 -8.76
CA GLY A 335 10.40 0.83 -9.00
C GLY A 335 9.18 1.71 -9.31
N GLY A 336 7.95 1.19 -9.19
CA GLY A 336 6.75 2.00 -9.27
C GLY A 336 6.51 2.73 -7.96
N SER A 337 6.83 4.02 -7.92
CA SER A 337 6.43 4.94 -6.85
C SER A 337 4.96 4.71 -6.44
N PRO A 338 4.61 4.34 -5.18
CA PRO A 338 5.44 4.10 -3.99
C PRO A 338 5.55 2.62 -3.52
N TYR A 339 5.32 1.60 -4.36
CA TYR A 339 5.18 0.21 -3.90
C TYR A 339 5.93 -0.80 -4.78
N SER A 340 6.78 -1.61 -4.16
CA SER A 340 7.58 -2.63 -4.84
C SER A 340 6.79 -3.91 -5.15
N TRP A 341 6.99 -4.45 -6.35
CA TRP A 341 6.63 -5.80 -6.86
C TRP A 341 5.73 -6.67 -5.97
N HIS A 342 4.47 -6.29 -5.83
CA HIS A 342 3.54 -6.96 -4.94
C HIS A 342 2.11 -6.96 -5.50
N ILE A 343 1.45 -8.11 -5.42
CA ILE A 343 0.02 -8.25 -5.72
C ILE A 343 -0.71 -8.47 -4.40
N VAL A 344 -1.76 -7.67 -4.15
CA VAL A 344 -2.63 -7.81 -2.98
C VAL A 344 -4.09 -7.89 -3.39
N THR A 345 -4.93 -8.46 -2.53
CA THR A 345 -6.38 -8.52 -2.73
C THR A 345 -7.03 -7.32 -2.06
N VAL A 346 -7.84 -6.54 -2.78
CA VAL A 346 -8.64 -5.45 -2.22
C VAL A 346 -10.00 -5.97 -1.78
N VAL A 347 -10.40 -5.60 -0.58
CA VAL A 347 -11.66 -6.03 0.06
C VAL A 347 -12.46 -4.93 0.69
N GLY A 348 -11.98 -3.69 0.69
CA GLY A 348 -12.74 -2.61 1.28
C GLY A 348 -12.20 -1.25 0.88
N PHE A 349 -12.95 -0.23 1.22
CA PHE A 349 -12.53 1.15 1.07
C PHE A 349 -13.09 2.03 2.18
N TYR A 350 -12.46 3.19 2.34
CA TYR A 350 -12.97 4.32 3.10
C TYR A 350 -12.67 5.60 2.33
N GLU A 351 -13.66 6.48 2.26
CA GLU A 351 -13.57 7.84 1.73
C GLU A 351 -14.31 8.77 2.67
N ASP A 352 -13.63 9.85 3.09
CA ASP A 352 -14.27 10.94 3.82
C ASP A 352 -15.16 11.81 2.90
N ILE A 353 -16.00 12.64 3.49
CA ILE A 353 -17.06 13.36 2.77
C ILE A 353 -16.55 14.31 1.70
N ASP A 354 -15.37 14.92 1.90
CA ASP A 354 -14.74 15.84 0.96
C ASP A 354 -13.74 15.13 0.02
N SER A 355 -13.65 13.80 0.11
CA SER A 355 -12.68 12.98 -0.63
C SER A 355 -11.24 13.42 -0.40
N SER A 356 -10.96 14.08 0.73
CA SER A 356 -9.62 14.50 1.15
C SER A 356 -8.85 13.44 1.91
N TYR A 357 -9.48 12.30 2.19
CA TYR A 357 -8.86 11.09 2.70
C TYR A 357 -9.48 9.83 2.09
N ARG A 358 -8.64 9.01 1.46
CA ARG A 358 -9.04 7.73 0.84
C ARG A 358 -8.13 6.59 1.27
N THR A 359 -8.72 5.46 1.60
CA THR A 359 -8.01 4.23 1.99
C THR A 359 -8.63 3.02 1.32
N ILE A 360 -7.80 2.08 0.92
CA ILE A 360 -8.24 0.73 0.54
C ILE A 360 -7.87 -0.26 1.63
N THR A 361 -8.76 -1.22 1.89
CA THR A 361 -8.51 -2.37 2.76
C THR A 361 -8.01 -3.51 1.90
N VAL A 362 -6.86 -4.09 2.25
CA VAL A 362 -6.22 -5.17 1.49
C VAL A 362 -5.88 -6.37 2.36
N ASN A 363 -5.96 -7.57 1.77
CA ASN A 363 -5.44 -8.80 2.34
C ASN A 363 -4.12 -9.17 1.67
N THR A 364 -3.09 -9.39 2.49
CA THR A 364 -1.73 -9.76 2.05
C THR A 364 -0.98 -10.45 3.18
N TRP A 365 -0.09 -11.40 2.88
CA TRP A 365 0.77 -12.08 3.87
C TRP A 365 0.04 -12.58 5.12
N GLY A 366 -1.16 -13.15 4.96
CA GLY A 366 -1.94 -13.65 6.10
C GLY A 366 -2.53 -12.58 7.01
N ARG A 367 -2.48 -11.30 6.63
CA ARG A 367 -2.98 -10.17 7.41
C ARG A 367 -3.86 -9.24 6.59
N THR A 368 -4.56 -8.37 7.30
CA THR A 368 -5.35 -7.26 6.75
C THR A 368 -4.61 -5.96 7.01
N GLU A 369 -4.58 -5.10 6.00
CA GLU A 369 -3.88 -3.83 6.03
C GLU A 369 -4.76 -2.74 5.40
N TYR A 370 -4.62 -1.51 5.90
CA TYR A 370 -5.33 -0.33 5.42
C TYR A 370 -4.30 0.60 4.81
N VAL A 371 -4.44 0.86 3.51
CA VAL A 371 -3.43 1.58 2.73
C VAL A 371 -4.02 2.86 2.18
N ASN A 372 -3.39 3.98 2.53
CA ASN A 372 -3.79 5.28 2.02
C ASN A 372 -3.60 5.32 0.50
N TRP A 373 -4.66 5.71 -0.22
CA TRP A 373 -4.72 5.69 -1.68
C TRP A 373 -3.71 6.61 -2.35
N TRP A 374 -3.35 7.74 -1.75
CA TRP A 374 -2.31 8.63 -2.30
C TRP A 374 -0.91 8.35 -1.73
N GLY A 375 -0.87 7.67 -0.58
CA GLY A 375 0.33 7.06 -0.01
C GLY A 375 0.86 5.94 -0.90
N GLY A 376 0.03 5.54 -1.86
CA GLY A 376 0.44 5.10 -3.17
C GLY A 376 -0.68 4.49 -4.00
N GLN A 377 -0.48 4.54 -5.31
CA GLN A 377 -1.43 4.04 -6.28
C GLN A 377 -0.87 2.77 -6.95
N PRO A 378 -1.70 1.75 -7.19
CA PRO A 378 -1.27 0.60 -7.97
C PRO A 378 -0.97 1.02 -9.41
N ARG A 379 -0.15 0.26 -10.12
CA ARG A 379 0.04 0.47 -11.57
C ARG A 379 -1.03 -0.23 -12.37
N GLN A 380 -1.50 -1.38 -11.88
CA GLN A 380 -2.51 -2.18 -12.55
C GLN A 380 -3.57 -2.60 -11.54
N ILE A 381 -4.83 -2.56 -11.96
CA ILE A 381 -5.98 -3.06 -11.21
C ILE A 381 -6.57 -4.22 -11.99
N MET A 382 -6.78 -5.35 -11.30
CA MET A 382 -7.18 -6.62 -11.88
C MET A 382 -8.56 -6.99 -11.36
N TRP A 383 -9.58 -6.61 -12.12
CA TRP A 383 -10.98 -6.84 -11.80
C TRP A 383 -11.36 -8.29 -12.03
N VAL A 384 -12.19 -8.86 -11.15
CA VAL A 384 -12.74 -10.21 -11.25
C VAL A 384 -14.24 -10.16 -11.11
N THR A 385 -14.97 -10.82 -12.01
CA THR A 385 -16.43 -10.96 -11.92
C THR A 385 -16.81 -12.39 -12.23
N ALA A 386 -17.48 -13.04 -11.29
CA ALA A 386 -18.12 -14.31 -11.54
C ALA A 386 -19.47 -14.06 -12.23
N ASN A 387 -19.67 -14.62 -13.42
CA ASN A 387 -20.95 -14.55 -14.11
C ASN A 387 -21.78 -15.78 -13.75
N SER A 388 -23.04 -15.55 -13.40
CA SER A 388 -24.06 -16.59 -13.19
C SER A 388 -24.41 -17.33 -14.47
#